data_AF-A0A0E0D2J4-F1
#
_entry.id   AF-A0A0E0D2J4-F1
#
_cell.length_a   1.000
_cell.length_b   1.000
_cell.length_c   1.000
_cell.angle_alpha   90.00
_cell.angle_beta   90.00
_cell.angle_gamma   90.00
#
_symmetry.space_group_name_H-M   'P 1'
#
loop_
_entity.id
_entity.type
_entity.pdbx_description
1 polymer ?
#
loop_
_entity_poly.entity_id
_entity_poly.type
_entity_poly.pdbx_seq_one_letter_code
_entity_poly.pdbx_strand_id
1 'polypeptide(L)'
;MELSNPFRHTMAILLAVLLVAAAATTEADGALCDKSDKAALLAVKSALGNPPALSVWNSSTPCCSWDGVSCDTITGRVTELTVFALNISAPVPAAIANLTKLQTLNLAYNQLYGPIPSFLGPRALPDLTFLRLDGNRLSGSIPPTATVFNLLLEGNLLTGTLPSTFGAAAFGEVGVAGNQLSGDASMLFGAKKKLNALRLSRNRFAFDLGRVELPEELDILVIDHNMVYGSIPAAAGRKWLAFDVSYNQLCGPIPQGRYTHRFGAKHFAGNKCLCDRPLPPCSS
;
A
#
# COMPACT_ATOMS: atom_id res chain seq x y z
N MET A 1 -13.40 65.73 -58.83
CA MET A 1 -12.63 65.56 -57.59
C MET A 1 -13.63 65.50 -56.46
N GLU A 2 -13.64 64.35 -55.77
CA GLU A 2 -14.02 64.09 -54.36
C GLU A 2 -15.04 65.02 -53.65
N LEU A 3 -16.01 64.56 -52.86
CA LEU A 3 -16.34 63.27 -52.26
C LEU A 3 -17.82 63.37 -51.82
N SER A 4 -18.58 62.30 -52.03
CA SER A 4 -19.96 62.14 -51.59
C SER A 4 -20.04 61.67 -50.14
N ASN A 5 -20.87 62.30 -49.30
CA ASN A 5 -21.42 61.63 -48.12
C ASN A 5 -22.77 62.26 -47.70
N PRO A 6 -23.91 61.58 -47.89
CA PRO A 6 -25.17 62.00 -47.30
C PRO A 6 -25.55 61.11 -46.11
N PHE A 7 -25.73 61.79 -44.99
CA PHE A 7 -26.43 61.31 -43.80
C PHE A 7 -27.96 61.18 -44.04
N ARG A 8 -28.57 60.29 -43.25
CA ARG A 8 -29.99 60.20 -42.80
C ARG A 8 -30.89 59.19 -43.51
N HIS A 9 -31.46 58.28 -42.71
CA HIS A 9 -32.90 58.01 -42.48
C HIS A 9 -33.00 57.13 -41.20
N THR A 10 -33.32 57.71 -40.02
CA THR A 10 -34.62 57.79 -39.29
C THR A 10 -35.04 56.58 -38.44
N MET A 11 -35.05 56.79 -37.11
CA MET A 11 -35.96 56.33 -36.00
C MET A 11 -36.35 54.83 -35.87
N ALA A 12 -36.43 54.18 -34.70
CA ALA A 12 -36.88 54.65 -33.39
C ALA A 12 -36.42 53.76 -32.20
N ILE A 13 -36.60 54.36 -31.02
CA ILE A 13 -36.31 54.05 -29.60
C ILE A 13 -36.95 52.77 -29.04
N LEU A 14 -36.23 52.00 -28.19
CA LEU A 14 -36.66 51.66 -26.81
C LEU A 14 -35.50 51.14 -25.93
N LEU A 15 -35.42 51.68 -24.70
CA LEU A 15 -34.46 51.35 -23.63
C LEU A 15 -34.69 49.96 -23.03
N ALA A 16 -33.60 49.27 -22.67
CA ALA A 16 -33.56 48.38 -21.50
C ALA A 16 -32.18 48.48 -20.82
N VAL A 17 -32.20 48.73 -19.52
CA VAL A 17 -31.07 48.98 -18.61
C VAL A 17 -30.91 47.77 -17.67
N LEU A 18 -29.66 47.50 -17.25
CA LEU A 18 -29.19 46.53 -16.23
C LEU A 18 -29.12 45.06 -16.69
N LEU A 19 -28.08 44.26 -16.40
CA LEU A 19 -27.03 44.29 -15.37
C LEU A 19 -25.74 43.66 -15.94
N VAL A 20 -24.60 44.19 -15.51
CA VAL A 20 -23.31 43.50 -15.65
C VAL A 20 -23.35 42.25 -14.77
N ALA A 21 -23.27 41.08 -15.39
CA ALA A 21 -22.65 39.92 -14.77
C ALA A 21 -21.54 39.46 -15.72
N ALA A 22 -20.34 39.99 -15.49
CA ALA A 22 -19.15 39.25 -15.87
C ALA A 22 -19.25 37.92 -15.13
N ALA A 23 -19.60 36.84 -15.83
CA ALA A 23 -19.42 35.51 -15.28
C ALA A 23 -17.93 35.41 -14.96
N ALA A 24 -17.64 35.41 -13.67
CA ALA A 24 -16.29 35.31 -13.16
C ALA A 24 -15.63 34.08 -13.78
N THR A 25 -14.54 34.29 -14.51
CA THR A 25 -13.50 33.28 -14.61
C THR A 25 -12.92 33.13 -13.20
N THR A 26 -13.45 32.19 -12.43
CA THR A 26 -12.63 31.47 -11.46
C THR A 26 -12.52 30.07 -11.99
N GLU A 27 -11.43 29.82 -12.72
CA GLU A 27 -10.78 28.52 -12.62
C GLU A 27 -10.78 28.17 -11.12
N ALA A 28 -11.35 27.02 -10.77
CA ALA A 28 -11.20 26.46 -9.44
C ALA A 28 -9.74 26.00 -9.29
N ASP A 29 -8.83 26.97 -9.35
CA ASP A 29 -7.40 26.77 -9.41
C ASP A 29 -6.89 26.76 -7.97
N GLY A 30 -6.45 25.58 -7.50
CA GLY A 30 -5.75 25.45 -6.22
C GLY A 30 -6.62 25.16 -4.98
N ALA A 31 -7.48 24.14 -5.10
CA ALA A 31 -8.02 23.26 -4.06
C ALA A 31 -8.04 23.77 -2.60
N LEU A 32 -9.27 23.97 -2.08
CA LEU A 32 -9.55 24.01 -0.64
C LEU A 32 -8.76 22.89 0.06
N CYS A 33 -7.93 23.27 1.02
CA CYS A 33 -7.29 22.34 1.93
C CYS A 33 -7.99 22.47 3.28
N ASP A 34 -8.48 21.36 3.82
CA ASP A 34 -9.09 21.35 5.14
C ASP A 34 -8.10 21.85 6.20
N LYS A 35 -8.60 22.74 7.08
CA LYS A 35 -7.76 23.42 8.07
C LYS A 35 -7.17 22.45 9.09
N SER A 36 -7.91 21.41 9.45
CA SER A 36 -7.46 20.40 10.42
C SER A 36 -6.42 19.47 9.79
N ASP A 37 -6.61 19.07 8.53
CA ASP A 37 -5.63 18.27 7.80
C ASP A 37 -4.34 19.07 7.54
N LYS A 38 -4.43 20.37 7.19
CA LYS A 38 -3.26 21.25 7.07
C LYS A 38 -2.45 21.30 8.37
N ALA A 39 -3.12 21.48 9.50
CA ALA A 39 -2.49 21.51 10.81
C ALA A 39 -1.82 20.17 11.13
N ALA A 40 -2.47 19.05 10.81
CA ALA A 40 -1.92 17.71 10.97
C ALA A 40 -0.66 17.52 10.10
N LEU A 41 -0.67 17.92 8.83
CA LEU A 41 0.50 17.81 7.93
C LEU A 41 1.68 18.67 8.39
N LEU A 42 1.44 19.88 8.90
CA LEU A 42 2.50 20.72 9.48
C LEU A 42 3.09 20.07 10.76
N ALA A 43 2.24 19.44 11.58
CA ALA A 43 2.71 18.66 12.74
C ALA A 43 3.49 17.41 12.32
N VAL A 44 3.08 16.73 11.23
CA VAL A 44 3.83 15.62 10.61
C VAL A 44 5.22 16.10 10.19
N LYS A 45 5.32 17.18 9.41
CA LYS A 45 6.61 17.76 8.99
C LYS A 45 7.50 18.09 10.19
N SER A 46 6.95 18.70 11.23
CA SER A 46 7.69 19.02 12.46
C SER A 46 8.23 17.75 13.14
N ALA A 47 7.39 16.72 13.29
CA ALA A 47 7.77 15.44 13.89
C ALA A 47 8.81 14.66 13.07
N LEU A 48 8.85 14.87 11.75
CA LEU A 48 9.88 14.33 10.85
C LEU A 48 11.20 15.12 10.87
N GLY A 49 11.32 16.12 11.75
CA GLY A 49 12.54 16.93 11.90
C GLY A 49 12.66 18.10 10.92
N ASN A 50 11.54 18.56 10.35
CA ASN A 50 11.49 19.64 9.36
C ASN A 50 12.47 19.42 8.18
N PRO A 51 12.40 18.27 7.48
CA PRO A 51 13.33 17.96 6.41
C PRO A 51 13.26 19.02 5.29
N PRO A 52 14.39 19.47 4.73
CA PRO A 52 14.42 20.49 3.68
C PRO A 52 13.56 20.15 2.45
N ALA A 53 13.45 18.86 2.13
CA ALA A 53 12.62 18.36 1.03
C ALA A 53 11.12 18.66 1.22
N LEU A 54 10.64 18.88 2.45
CA LEU A 54 9.26 19.28 2.74
C LEU A 54 9.13 20.79 2.98
N SER A 55 10.08 21.61 2.52
CA SER A 55 10.09 23.07 2.75
C SER A 55 8.82 23.78 2.24
N VAL A 56 8.23 23.30 1.14
CA VAL A 56 6.99 23.82 0.54
C VAL A 56 5.78 23.69 1.47
N TRP A 57 5.81 22.75 2.42
CA TRP A 57 4.74 22.56 3.38
C TRP A 57 4.77 23.69 4.42
N ASN A 58 3.99 24.74 4.20
CA ASN A 58 4.00 25.94 5.04
C ASN A 58 2.60 26.55 5.21
N SER A 59 2.46 27.53 6.09
CA SER A 59 1.16 28.15 6.37
C SER A 59 0.57 28.92 5.18
N SER A 60 1.39 29.35 4.22
CA SER A 60 1.01 30.29 3.17
C SER A 60 0.42 29.63 1.91
N THR A 61 0.67 28.34 1.69
CA THR A 61 0.18 27.60 0.51
C THR A 61 -0.89 26.57 0.89
N PRO A 62 -1.91 26.30 0.04
CA PRO A 62 -2.87 25.22 0.28
C PRO A 62 -2.17 23.86 0.35
N CYS A 63 -2.54 22.99 1.30
CA CYS A 63 -1.84 21.71 1.46
C CYS A 63 -2.02 20.75 0.28
N CYS A 64 -3.13 20.87 -0.45
CA CYS A 64 -3.46 20.01 -1.59
C CYS A 64 -2.60 20.29 -2.83
N SER A 65 -1.75 21.32 -2.81
CA SER A 65 -0.73 21.57 -3.83
C SER A 65 0.68 21.19 -3.37
N TRP A 66 0.83 20.61 -2.18
CA TRP A 66 2.13 20.19 -1.69
C TRP A 66 2.55 18.88 -2.33
N ASP A 67 3.84 18.79 -2.68
CA ASP A 67 4.42 17.54 -3.16
C ASP A 67 4.17 16.42 -2.14
N GLY A 68 3.63 15.29 -2.65
CA GLY A 68 3.27 14.13 -1.84
C GLY A 68 1.95 14.23 -1.09
N VAL A 69 1.11 15.25 -1.33
CA VAL A 69 -0.22 15.37 -0.75
C VAL A 69 -1.28 15.39 -1.86
N SER A 70 -2.24 14.48 -1.78
CA SER A 70 -3.45 14.51 -2.61
C SER A 70 -4.67 14.70 -1.73
N CYS A 71 -5.66 15.42 -2.26
CA CYS A 71 -6.92 15.69 -1.57
C CYS A 71 -8.13 15.27 -2.40
N ASP A 72 -9.23 15.00 -1.70
CA ASP A 72 -10.55 14.93 -2.31
C ASP A 72 -10.94 16.31 -2.88
N THR A 73 -11.35 16.36 -4.14
CA THR A 73 -11.55 17.61 -4.88
C THR A 73 -12.78 18.40 -4.43
N ILE A 74 -13.70 17.77 -3.69
CA ILE A 74 -14.94 18.39 -3.23
C ILE A 74 -14.78 18.89 -1.79
N THR A 75 -14.23 18.05 -0.92
CA THR A 75 -14.16 18.28 0.53
C THR A 75 -12.85 18.92 0.96
N GLY A 76 -11.80 18.85 0.13
CA GLY A 76 -10.46 19.34 0.49
C GLY A 76 -9.75 18.51 1.57
N ARG A 77 -10.27 17.33 1.87
CA ARG A 77 -9.70 16.39 2.85
C ARG A 77 -8.55 15.62 2.23
N VAL A 78 -7.49 15.40 2.99
CA VAL A 78 -6.30 14.65 2.54
C VAL A 78 -6.64 13.18 2.39
N THR A 79 -6.44 12.65 1.19
CA THR A 79 -6.68 11.24 0.83
C THR A 79 -5.39 10.48 0.61
N GLU A 80 -4.29 11.16 0.27
CA GLU A 80 -2.97 10.55 0.11
C GLU A 80 -1.88 11.38 0.77
N LEU A 81 -0.98 10.68 1.45
CA LEU A 81 0.23 11.21 2.05
C LEU A 81 1.43 10.35 1.65
N THR A 82 2.35 10.93 0.90
CA THR A 82 3.58 10.31 0.43
C THR A 82 4.80 11.11 0.88
N VAL A 83 5.67 10.47 1.65
CA VAL A 83 6.99 10.98 2.05
C VAL A 83 8.01 9.86 1.81
N PHE A 84 8.54 9.79 0.60
CA PHE A 84 9.28 8.63 0.09
C PHE A 84 10.75 8.95 -0.15
N ALA A 85 11.66 8.05 0.27
CA ALA A 85 13.09 8.11 -0.06
C ALA A 85 13.80 9.43 0.29
N LEU A 86 13.50 10.01 1.46
CA LEU A 86 14.07 11.28 1.92
C LEU A 86 15.13 11.12 3.03
N ASN A 87 15.57 9.90 3.32
CA ASN A 87 16.52 9.59 4.40
C ASN A 87 16.07 10.09 5.79
N ILE A 88 14.76 10.24 6.01
CA ILE A 88 14.24 10.80 7.26
C ILE A 88 14.41 9.80 8.41
N SER A 89 15.06 10.22 9.50
CA SER A 89 15.20 9.40 10.71
C SER A 89 14.34 9.98 11.84
N ALA A 90 13.14 9.42 12.01
CA ALA A 90 12.17 9.78 13.04
C ALA A 90 11.21 8.60 13.29
N PRO A 91 10.44 8.59 14.39
CA PRO A 91 9.29 7.70 14.51
C PRO A 91 8.18 8.07 13.51
N VAL A 92 7.24 7.15 13.27
CA VAL A 92 6.02 7.46 12.50
C VAL A 92 5.20 8.52 13.28
N PRO A 93 4.93 9.71 12.70
CA PRO A 93 4.28 10.79 13.43
C PRO A 93 2.84 10.49 13.85
N ALA A 94 2.53 10.70 15.13
CA ALA A 94 1.18 10.52 15.67
C ALA A 94 0.12 11.44 15.04
N ALA A 95 0.54 12.60 14.52
CA ALA A 95 -0.34 13.56 13.85
C ALA A 95 -1.04 12.99 12.60
N ILE A 96 -0.52 11.91 12.00
CA ILE A 96 -1.17 11.20 10.89
C ILE A 96 -2.57 10.70 11.29
N ALA A 97 -2.80 10.37 12.57
CA ALA A 97 -4.10 9.93 13.08
C ALA A 97 -5.22 10.96 12.87
N ASN A 98 -4.90 12.24 12.65
CA ASN A 98 -5.87 13.29 12.41
C ASN A 98 -6.33 13.38 10.95
N LEU A 99 -5.63 12.71 10.02
CA LEU A 99 -6.00 12.64 8.60
C LEU A 99 -7.09 11.58 8.40
N THR A 100 -8.27 11.80 8.96
CA THR A 100 -9.32 10.77 9.08
C THR A 100 -9.91 10.27 7.76
N LYS A 101 -9.57 10.92 6.64
CA LYS A 101 -9.95 10.53 5.27
C LYS A 101 -8.80 9.96 4.44
N LEU A 102 -7.67 9.68 5.09
CA LEU A 102 -6.50 9.11 4.44
C LEU A 102 -6.78 7.70 3.94
N GLN A 103 -6.56 7.49 2.63
CA GLN A 103 -6.72 6.23 1.92
C GLN A 103 -5.37 5.58 1.63
N THR A 104 -4.37 6.42 1.35
CA THR A 104 -3.02 5.99 0.96
C THR A 104 -1.98 6.66 1.87
N LEU A 105 -1.16 5.84 2.52
CA LEU A 105 0.01 6.28 3.25
C LEU A 105 1.27 5.58 2.74
N ASN A 106 2.22 6.36 2.24
CA ASN A 106 3.51 5.87 1.76
C ASN A 106 4.67 6.61 2.44
N LEU A 107 5.37 5.93 3.35
CA LEU A 107 6.56 6.45 4.05
C LEU A 107 7.82 5.61 3.77
N ALA A 108 7.84 4.87 2.67
CA ALA A 108 8.88 3.90 2.37
C ALA A 108 10.26 4.51 2.06
N TYR A 109 11.29 3.69 2.23
CA TYR A 109 12.70 4.00 2.00
C TYR A 109 13.22 5.21 2.79
N ASN A 110 12.78 5.36 4.02
CA ASN A 110 13.36 6.32 4.96
C ASN A 110 14.20 5.58 6.01
N GLN A 111 14.48 6.24 7.12
CA GLN A 111 15.18 5.68 8.27
C GLN A 111 14.25 5.70 9.49
N LEU A 112 12.94 5.50 9.27
CA LEU A 112 11.95 5.54 10.33
C LEU A 112 12.17 4.42 11.34
N TYR A 113 11.99 4.70 12.62
CA TYR A 113 12.28 3.75 13.70
C TYR A 113 11.18 3.69 14.76
N GLY A 114 11.30 2.75 15.69
CA GLY A 114 10.28 2.50 16.70
C GLY A 114 9.14 1.62 16.17
N PRO A 115 8.04 1.47 16.92
CA PRO A 115 6.93 0.61 16.54
C PRO A 115 6.06 1.20 15.44
N ILE A 116 5.37 0.34 14.68
CA ILE A 116 4.24 0.76 13.83
C ILE A 116 3.11 1.19 14.77
N PRO A 117 2.65 2.46 14.73
CA PRO A 117 1.61 2.93 15.64
C PRO A 117 0.26 2.26 15.40
N SER A 118 -0.46 1.96 16.48
CA SER A 118 -1.77 1.30 16.42
C SER A 118 -2.88 2.15 15.78
N PHE A 119 -2.69 3.48 15.68
CA PHE A 119 -3.63 4.36 14.98
C PHE A 119 -3.70 4.09 13.47
N LEU A 120 -2.71 3.39 12.89
CA LEU A 120 -2.76 2.96 11.49
C LEU A 120 -3.80 1.83 11.25
N GLY A 121 -4.45 1.36 12.32
CA GLY A 121 -5.63 0.49 12.23
C GLY A 121 -6.94 1.25 11.97
N PRO A 122 -8.03 0.51 11.71
CA PRO A 122 -9.31 1.05 11.26
C PRO A 122 -10.01 2.00 12.22
N ARG A 123 -9.61 2.02 13.50
CA ARG A 123 -10.26 2.87 14.52
C ARG A 123 -9.98 4.35 14.27
N ALA A 124 -8.76 4.71 13.88
CA ALA A 124 -8.39 6.10 13.64
C ALA A 124 -8.35 6.44 12.14
N LEU A 125 -7.96 5.48 11.29
CA LEU A 125 -7.93 5.63 9.85
C LEU A 125 -8.86 4.60 9.17
N PRO A 126 -10.19 4.79 9.25
CA PRO A 126 -11.17 3.81 8.75
C PRO A 126 -11.12 3.64 7.22
N ASP A 127 -10.67 4.68 6.51
CA ASP A 127 -10.65 4.73 5.05
C ASP A 127 -9.30 4.26 4.46
N LEU A 128 -8.32 3.89 5.31
CA LEU A 128 -6.97 3.50 4.88
C LEU A 128 -6.98 2.12 4.18
N THR A 129 -6.60 2.12 2.91
CA THR A 129 -6.58 0.92 2.06
C THR A 129 -5.18 0.59 1.52
N PHE A 130 -4.27 1.55 1.48
CA PHE A 130 -2.88 1.35 1.05
C PHE A 130 -1.92 1.84 2.14
N LEU A 131 -1.14 0.93 2.71
CA LEU A 131 -0.13 1.25 3.73
C LEU A 131 1.22 0.69 3.29
N ARG A 132 2.16 1.60 3.04
CA ARG A 132 3.49 1.27 2.56
C ARG A 132 4.57 1.90 3.46
N LEU A 133 5.31 1.04 4.16
CA LEU A 133 6.37 1.39 5.11
C LEU A 133 7.66 0.58 4.86
N ASP A 134 7.82 -0.04 3.69
CA ASP A 134 9.00 -0.84 3.34
C ASP A 134 10.31 -0.04 3.36
N GLY A 135 11.42 -0.73 3.64
CA GLY A 135 12.75 -0.14 3.66
C GLY A 135 12.98 0.89 4.77
N ASN A 136 12.52 0.58 5.99
CA ASN A 136 12.73 1.41 7.18
C ASN A 136 13.42 0.59 8.29
N ARG A 137 13.48 1.13 9.52
CA ARG A 137 14.00 0.45 10.73
C ARG A 137 12.91 0.25 11.77
N LEU A 138 11.67 0.06 11.32
CA LEU A 138 10.51 -0.12 12.21
C LEU A 138 10.65 -1.46 12.95
N SER A 139 10.23 -1.49 14.21
CA SER A 139 10.42 -2.63 15.12
C SER A 139 9.13 -2.98 15.87
N GLY A 140 9.17 -3.97 16.75
CA GLY A 140 7.98 -4.43 17.47
C GLY A 140 7.00 -5.19 16.58
N SER A 141 5.75 -5.33 17.05
CA SER A 141 4.71 -6.10 16.37
C SER A 141 3.93 -5.28 15.35
N ILE A 142 3.37 -5.96 14.34
CA ILE A 142 2.39 -5.36 13.43
C ILE A 142 1.07 -5.15 14.19
N PRO A 143 0.50 -3.94 14.23
CA PRO A 143 -0.81 -3.69 14.86
C PRO A 143 -1.96 -4.27 14.01
N PRO A 144 -3.18 -4.38 14.56
CA PRO A 144 -4.35 -4.81 13.79
C PRO A 144 -4.72 -3.82 12.67
N THR A 145 -4.25 -4.08 11.45
CA THR A 145 -4.50 -3.27 10.24
C THR A 145 -5.37 -4.02 9.23
N ALA A 146 -6.44 -4.65 9.69
CA ALA A 146 -7.25 -5.59 8.88
C ALA A 146 -8.07 -4.94 7.75
N THR A 147 -8.18 -3.60 7.71
CA THR A 147 -8.88 -2.86 6.64
C THR A 147 -7.96 -2.44 5.49
N VAL A 148 -6.65 -2.54 5.68
CA VAL A 148 -5.69 -2.22 4.64
C VAL A 148 -5.80 -3.28 3.54
N PHE A 149 -6.01 -2.86 2.30
CA PHE A 149 -6.05 -3.75 1.14
C PHE A 149 -4.63 -4.13 0.68
N ASN A 150 -3.71 -3.17 0.62
CA ASN A 150 -2.31 -3.41 0.27
C ASN A 150 -1.39 -3.01 1.43
N LEU A 151 -0.75 -4.02 2.05
CA LEU A 151 0.12 -3.85 3.22
C LEU A 151 1.55 -4.22 2.85
N LEU A 152 2.43 -3.22 2.77
CA LEU A 152 3.83 -3.37 2.36
C LEU A 152 4.76 -2.90 3.49
N LEU A 153 5.43 -3.85 4.13
CA LEU A 153 6.26 -3.65 5.33
C LEU A 153 7.65 -4.31 5.18
N GLU A 154 8.07 -4.62 3.96
CA GLU A 154 9.30 -5.34 3.67
C GLU A 154 10.55 -4.60 4.17
N GLY A 155 11.59 -5.35 4.55
CA GLY A 155 12.89 -4.77 4.93
C GLY A 155 12.80 -3.85 6.15
N ASN A 156 12.24 -4.37 7.25
CA ASN A 156 12.17 -3.71 8.55
C ASN A 156 12.73 -4.65 9.65
N LEU A 157 12.58 -4.27 10.91
CA LEU A 157 12.98 -5.04 12.10
C LEU A 157 11.75 -5.58 12.88
N LEU A 158 10.65 -5.85 12.18
CA LEU A 158 9.39 -6.26 12.81
C LEU A 158 9.50 -7.67 13.40
N THR A 159 8.83 -7.88 14.53
CA THR A 159 8.89 -9.09 15.37
C THR A 159 7.49 -9.54 15.77
N GLY A 160 7.38 -10.68 16.46
CA GLY A 160 6.09 -11.21 16.91
C GLY A 160 5.34 -11.97 15.81
N THR A 161 4.03 -12.10 15.97
CA THR A 161 3.15 -12.82 15.04
C THR A 161 2.34 -11.86 14.17
N LEU A 162 1.76 -12.36 13.08
CA LEU A 162 0.72 -11.63 12.38
C LEU A 162 -0.53 -11.47 13.27
N PRO A 163 -1.24 -10.33 13.22
CA PRO A 163 -2.49 -10.15 13.95
C PRO A 163 -3.55 -11.15 13.53
N SER A 164 -4.28 -11.74 14.48
CA SER A 164 -5.33 -12.70 14.18
C SER A 164 -6.47 -12.14 13.33
N THR A 165 -6.67 -10.82 13.39
CA THR A 165 -7.62 -10.08 12.56
C THR A 165 -7.35 -10.19 11.06
N PHE A 166 -6.13 -10.56 10.65
CA PHE A 166 -5.81 -10.81 9.23
C PHE A 166 -6.59 -12.02 8.67
N GLY A 167 -7.04 -12.92 9.55
CA GLY A 167 -7.96 -14.00 9.21
C GLY A 167 -9.33 -13.54 8.71
N ALA A 168 -9.75 -12.29 8.96
CA ALA A 168 -11.00 -11.72 8.43
C ALA A 168 -10.78 -10.65 7.35
N ALA A 169 -9.52 -10.23 7.13
CA ALA A 169 -9.17 -9.19 6.17
C ALA A 169 -9.34 -9.67 4.71
N ALA A 170 -9.60 -8.71 3.82
CA ALA A 170 -9.61 -8.88 2.38
C ALA A 170 -8.41 -8.11 1.79
N PHE A 171 -7.28 -8.79 1.61
CA PHE A 171 -6.06 -8.18 1.09
C PHE A 171 -5.99 -8.30 -0.43
N GLY A 172 -5.42 -7.31 -1.11
CA GLY A 172 -4.86 -7.49 -2.45
C GLY A 172 -3.45 -8.02 -2.33
N GLU A 173 -2.63 -7.36 -1.50
CA GLU A 173 -1.22 -7.68 -1.33
C GLU A 173 -0.79 -7.60 0.13
N VAL A 174 -0.04 -8.61 0.57
CA VAL A 174 0.66 -8.63 1.87
C VAL A 174 2.14 -8.90 1.63
N GLY A 175 2.95 -7.88 1.90
CA GLY A 175 4.40 -7.92 1.80
C GLY A 175 5.06 -7.65 3.14
N VAL A 176 5.71 -8.65 3.71
CA VAL A 176 6.43 -8.54 5.00
C VAL A 176 7.82 -9.16 4.96
N ALA A 177 8.36 -9.35 3.75
CA ALA A 177 9.64 -10.00 3.52
C ALA A 177 10.80 -9.28 4.23
N GLY A 178 11.80 -10.03 4.69
CA GLY A 178 13.00 -9.46 5.33
C GLY A 178 12.69 -8.78 6.66
N ASN A 179 11.98 -9.50 7.53
CA ASN A 179 11.69 -9.10 8.91
C ASN A 179 12.09 -10.25 9.87
N GLN A 180 11.66 -10.17 11.13
CA GLN A 180 11.88 -11.18 12.17
C GLN A 180 10.54 -11.75 12.68
N LEU A 181 9.49 -11.72 11.83
CA LEU A 181 8.15 -12.19 12.16
C LEU A 181 8.13 -13.71 12.28
N SER A 182 7.24 -14.23 13.11
CA SER A 182 7.18 -15.63 13.48
C SER A 182 5.74 -16.13 13.67
N GLY A 183 5.59 -17.41 13.97
CA GLY A 183 4.29 -18.02 14.24
C GLY A 183 3.54 -18.43 12.98
N ASP A 184 2.23 -18.61 13.14
CA ASP A 184 1.35 -19.14 12.10
C ASP A 184 0.86 -18.03 11.15
N ALA A 185 1.00 -18.26 9.85
CA ALA A 185 0.48 -17.39 8.79
C ALA A 185 -0.64 -18.06 7.95
N SER A 186 -1.09 -19.26 8.33
CA SER A 186 -2.13 -20.05 7.65
C SER A 186 -3.45 -19.30 7.52
N MET A 187 -3.74 -18.36 8.42
CA MET A 187 -4.94 -17.52 8.40
C MET A 187 -5.05 -16.57 7.20
N LEU A 188 -3.94 -16.34 6.48
CA LEU A 188 -3.93 -15.58 5.22
C LEU A 188 -4.45 -16.40 4.04
N PHE A 189 -4.56 -17.72 4.20
CA PHE A 189 -4.98 -18.65 3.16
C PHE A 189 -6.46 -19.03 3.30
N GLY A 190 -7.00 -19.69 2.27
CA GLY A 190 -8.38 -20.12 2.13
C GLY A 190 -8.87 -19.88 0.70
N ALA A 191 -9.59 -20.83 0.09
CA ALA A 191 -9.99 -20.73 -1.32
C ALA A 191 -10.75 -19.41 -1.64
N LYS A 192 -11.63 -18.97 -0.74
CA LYS A 192 -12.45 -17.76 -0.89
C LYS A 192 -11.77 -16.47 -0.41
N LYS A 193 -10.52 -16.54 0.03
CA LYS A 193 -9.79 -15.33 0.45
C LYS A 193 -9.51 -14.45 -0.75
N LYS A 194 -9.71 -13.15 -0.58
CA LYS A 194 -9.12 -12.15 -1.46
C LYS A 194 -7.67 -11.98 -1.04
N LEU A 195 -6.76 -12.38 -1.94
CA LEU A 195 -5.31 -12.24 -1.81
C LEU A 195 -4.67 -12.54 -3.17
N ASN A 196 -4.07 -11.52 -3.80
CA ASN A 196 -3.42 -11.63 -5.09
C ASN A 196 -1.92 -11.88 -4.96
N ALA A 197 -1.28 -11.26 -3.96
CA ALA A 197 0.16 -11.38 -3.75
C ALA A 197 0.53 -11.54 -2.26
N LEU A 198 1.33 -12.57 -1.99
CA LEU A 198 1.84 -12.88 -0.66
C LEU A 198 3.36 -13.03 -0.68
N ARG A 199 4.06 -12.13 0.02
CA ARG A 199 5.52 -12.16 0.19
C ARG A 199 5.89 -12.22 1.66
N LEU A 200 6.28 -13.41 2.11
CA LEU A 200 6.69 -13.71 3.49
C LEU A 200 8.20 -13.99 3.62
N SER A 201 8.95 -13.86 2.52
CA SER A 201 10.35 -14.30 2.43
C SER A 201 11.22 -13.83 3.59
N ARG A 202 12.18 -14.66 4.02
CA ARG A 202 13.20 -14.30 5.02
C ARG A 202 12.55 -13.81 6.33
N ASN A 203 11.78 -14.70 6.95
CA ASN A 203 11.18 -14.52 8.27
C ASN A 203 11.35 -15.83 9.08
N ARG A 204 10.56 -16.00 10.14
CA ARG A 204 10.53 -17.17 11.02
C ARG A 204 9.12 -17.79 11.07
N PHE A 205 8.33 -17.68 10.00
CA PHE A 205 6.98 -18.27 9.96
C PHE A 205 7.05 -19.80 9.96
N ALA A 206 6.14 -20.42 10.72
CA ALA A 206 6.03 -21.87 10.85
C ALA A 206 4.55 -22.28 10.82
N PHE A 207 4.15 -22.94 9.74
CA PHE A 207 2.81 -23.47 9.54
C PHE A 207 2.84 -24.63 8.54
N ASP A 208 1.81 -25.47 8.59
CA ASP A 208 1.65 -26.61 7.68
C ASP A 208 1.03 -26.13 6.36
N LEU A 209 1.86 -25.99 5.33
CA LEU A 209 1.42 -25.59 4.00
C LEU A 209 0.49 -26.64 3.38
N GLY A 210 0.62 -27.92 3.74
CA GLY A 210 -0.21 -28.99 3.21
C GLY A 210 -1.66 -28.94 3.70
N ARG A 211 -1.94 -28.15 4.74
CA ARG A 211 -3.28 -27.98 5.34
C ARG A 211 -4.00 -26.70 4.92
N VAL A 212 -3.38 -25.86 4.10
CA VAL A 212 -4.02 -24.64 3.62
C VAL A 212 -4.57 -24.80 2.22
N GLU A 213 -5.70 -24.14 1.95
CA GLU A 213 -6.20 -23.95 0.59
C GLU A 213 -5.65 -22.64 0.03
N LEU A 214 -5.07 -22.69 -1.16
CA LEU A 214 -4.55 -21.48 -1.78
C LEU A 214 -5.72 -20.59 -2.27
N PRO A 215 -5.68 -19.27 -2.01
CA PRO A 215 -6.66 -18.33 -2.55
C PRO A 215 -6.79 -18.43 -4.07
N GLU A 216 -8.01 -18.27 -4.57
CA GLU A 216 -8.26 -18.42 -6.02
C GLU A 216 -7.56 -17.32 -6.86
N GLU A 217 -7.42 -16.12 -6.32
CA GLU A 217 -6.83 -14.97 -7.01
C GLU A 217 -5.30 -14.87 -6.85
N LEU A 218 -4.66 -15.83 -6.19
CA LEU A 218 -3.24 -15.75 -5.85
C LEU A 218 -2.33 -15.95 -7.07
N ASP A 219 -1.65 -14.86 -7.46
CA ASP A 219 -0.69 -14.81 -8.57
C ASP A 219 0.77 -14.86 -8.08
N ILE A 220 1.02 -14.40 -6.86
CA ILE A 220 2.37 -14.30 -6.29
C ILE A 220 2.40 -14.99 -4.92
N LEU A 221 3.23 -16.03 -4.79
CA LEU A 221 3.47 -16.72 -3.53
C LEU A 221 4.97 -16.89 -3.30
N VAL A 222 5.55 -16.01 -2.50
CA VAL A 222 6.98 -16.04 -2.18
C VAL A 222 7.14 -16.17 -0.67
N ILE A 223 7.50 -17.36 -0.20
CA ILE A 223 7.60 -17.72 1.23
C ILE A 223 8.97 -18.31 1.58
N ASP A 224 9.96 -18.11 0.72
CA ASP A 224 11.30 -18.67 0.87
C ASP A 224 11.99 -18.22 2.17
N HIS A 225 12.94 -19.01 2.67
CA HIS A 225 13.69 -18.72 3.90
C HIS A 225 12.76 -18.50 5.11
N ASN A 226 11.99 -19.53 5.44
CA ASN A 226 11.13 -19.61 6.63
C ASN A 226 11.25 -21.00 7.28
N MET A 227 10.34 -21.32 8.20
CA MET A 227 10.20 -22.64 8.84
C MET A 227 8.89 -23.32 8.44
N VAL A 228 8.38 -23.04 7.23
CA VAL A 228 7.14 -23.64 6.71
C VAL A 228 7.36 -25.12 6.46
N TYR A 229 6.41 -25.96 6.87
CA TYR A 229 6.52 -27.42 6.78
C TYR A 229 5.27 -28.04 6.13
N GLY A 230 5.24 -29.36 6.04
CA GLY A 230 4.18 -30.09 5.37
C GLY A 230 4.45 -30.26 3.87
N SER A 231 3.40 -30.52 3.11
CA SER A 231 3.48 -30.71 1.66
C SER A 231 3.10 -29.44 0.90
N ILE A 232 3.40 -29.40 -0.40
CA ILE A 232 2.90 -28.35 -1.29
C ILE A 232 1.48 -28.76 -1.75
N PRO A 233 0.44 -27.93 -1.54
CA PRO A 233 -0.93 -28.25 -1.96
C PRO A 233 -1.08 -28.48 -3.47
N ALA A 234 -1.97 -29.41 -3.85
CA ALA A 234 -2.25 -29.78 -5.24
C ALA A 234 -2.85 -28.63 -6.10
N ALA A 235 -3.19 -27.48 -5.50
CA ALA A 235 -3.65 -26.28 -6.19
C ALA A 235 -2.54 -25.50 -6.93
N ALA A 236 -1.29 -25.98 -6.92
CA ALA A 236 -0.15 -25.37 -7.63
C ALA A 236 -0.25 -25.41 -9.19
N GLY A 237 -1.41 -25.81 -9.72
CA GLY A 237 -1.75 -25.82 -11.15
C GLY A 237 -2.30 -24.51 -11.72
N ARG A 238 -1.96 -23.33 -11.15
CA ARG A 238 -2.36 -21.99 -11.66
C ARG A 238 -1.18 -21.22 -12.28
N LYS A 239 -1.47 -20.24 -13.15
CA LYS A 239 -0.45 -19.42 -13.83
C LYS A 239 0.12 -18.38 -12.86
N TRP A 240 1.02 -18.81 -11.98
CA TRP A 240 1.70 -17.90 -11.06
C TRP A 240 2.67 -16.97 -11.80
N LEU A 241 2.63 -15.69 -11.44
CA LEU A 241 3.59 -14.69 -11.87
C LEU A 241 4.92 -14.85 -11.15
N ALA A 242 4.87 -15.18 -9.85
CA ALA A 242 6.05 -15.47 -9.06
C ALA A 242 5.75 -16.52 -7.99
N PHE A 243 6.68 -17.44 -7.80
CA PHE A 243 6.58 -18.49 -6.80
C PHE A 243 7.96 -18.82 -6.25
N ASP A 244 8.11 -18.90 -4.94
CA ASP A 244 9.33 -19.44 -4.32
C ASP A 244 9.00 -20.00 -2.93
N VAL A 245 9.34 -21.28 -2.73
CA VAL A 245 9.19 -21.99 -1.44
C VAL A 245 10.51 -22.54 -0.94
N SER A 246 11.63 -22.10 -1.54
CA SER A 246 12.97 -22.56 -1.18
C SER A 246 13.32 -22.24 0.28
N TYR A 247 14.26 -22.98 0.85
CA TYR A 247 14.77 -22.80 2.21
C TYR A 247 13.65 -22.82 3.26
N ASN A 248 12.87 -23.89 3.24
CA ASN A 248 11.84 -24.23 4.23
C ASN A 248 12.04 -25.69 4.71
N GLN A 249 11.04 -26.26 5.38
CA GLN A 249 10.99 -27.63 5.89
C GLN A 249 9.91 -28.46 5.17
N LEU A 250 9.65 -28.16 3.90
CA LEU A 250 8.64 -28.86 3.10
C LEU A 250 9.10 -30.27 2.74
N CYS A 251 8.13 -31.16 2.53
CA CYS A 251 8.33 -32.59 2.39
C CYS A 251 7.29 -33.23 1.46
N GLY A 252 7.67 -34.34 0.83
CA GLY A 252 6.81 -35.08 -0.10
C GLY A 252 6.96 -34.66 -1.56
N PRO A 253 6.17 -35.28 -2.45
CA PRO A 253 6.26 -35.04 -3.88
C PRO A 253 5.81 -33.62 -4.22
N ILE A 254 6.55 -32.94 -5.10
CA ILE A 254 6.12 -31.69 -5.71
C ILE A 254 4.89 -31.99 -6.60
N PRO A 255 3.74 -31.33 -6.41
CA PRO A 255 2.57 -31.55 -7.23
C PRO A 255 2.87 -31.30 -8.71
N GLN A 256 2.55 -32.28 -9.56
CA GLN A 256 2.74 -32.19 -11.00
C GLN A 256 1.49 -31.56 -11.63
N GLY A 257 1.42 -30.23 -11.61
CA GLY A 257 0.33 -29.44 -12.17
C GLY A 257 0.70 -28.80 -13.51
N ARG A 258 -0.29 -28.15 -14.15
CA ARG A 258 -0.10 -27.48 -15.46
C ARG A 258 0.95 -26.36 -15.44
N TYR A 259 1.37 -25.84 -14.27
CA TYR A 259 2.33 -24.74 -14.20
C TYR A 259 3.51 -24.97 -13.24
N THR A 260 3.48 -26.00 -12.40
CA THR A 260 4.62 -26.29 -11.49
C THR A 260 5.90 -26.63 -12.25
N HIS A 261 5.78 -27.20 -13.45
CA HIS A 261 6.92 -27.45 -14.35
C HIS A 261 7.64 -26.19 -14.84
N ARG A 262 7.04 -24.99 -14.71
CA ARG A 262 7.66 -23.73 -15.13
C ARG A 262 8.72 -23.23 -14.14
N PHE A 263 8.65 -23.69 -12.89
CA PHE A 263 9.60 -23.31 -11.85
C PHE A 263 10.73 -24.33 -11.81
N GLY A 264 11.97 -23.85 -11.96
CA GLY A 264 13.16 -24.68 -11.87
C GLY A 264 13.49 -25.08 -10.42
N ALA A 265 14.44 -26.01 -10.25
CA ALA A 265 14.84 -26.56 -8.95
C ALA A 265 15.20 -25.50 -7.88
N LYS A 266 15.68 -24.32 -8.29
CA LYS A 266 16.01 -23.22 -7.37
C LYS A 266 14.84 -22.77 -6.48
N HIS A 267 13.60 -22.82 -6.99
CA HIS A 267 12.40 -22.39 -6.26
C HIS A 267 11.96 -23.38 -5.17
N PHE A 268 12.60 -24.55 -5.12
CA PHE A 268 12.34 -25.62 -4.15
C PHE A 268 13.56 -25.96 -3.30
N ALA A 269 14.71 -25.35 -3.60
CA ALA A 269 16.00 -25.66 -2.98
C ALA A 269 15.95 -25.56 -1.45
N GLY A 270 16.84 -26.26 -0.74
CA GLY A 270 16.91 -26.21 0.74
C GLY A 270 15.83 -27.02 1.48
N ASN A 271 14.74 -27.41 0.82
CA ASN A 271 13.76 -28.36 1.38
C ASN A 271 14.26 -29.80 1.19
N LYS A 272 14.88 -30.39 2.22
CA LYS A 272 15.58 -31.68 2.10
C LYS A 272 14.67 -32.87 1.76
N CYS A 273 13.38 -32.80 2.10
CA CYS A 273 12.43 -33.89 1.89
C CYS A 273 11.58 -33.71 0.61
N LEU A 274 11.67 -32.57 -0.09
CA LEU A 274 10.96 -32.42 -1.35
C LEU A 274 11.59 -33.31 -2.43
N CYS A 275 10.72 -33.93 -3.23
CA CYS A 275 11.10 -34.82 -4.31
C CYS A 275 10.15 -34.66 -5.51
N ASP A 276 10.45 -35.39 -6.60
CA ASP A 276 9.83 -35.26 -7.92
C ASP A 276 10.14 -33.95 -8.64
N ARG A 277 9.86 -33.94 -9.95
CA ARG A 277 10.27 -32.87 -10.86
C ARG A 277 9.88 -31.48 -10.32
N PRO A 278 10.81 -30.51 -10.34
CA PRO A 278 12.14 -30.53 -10.97
C PRO A 278 13.28 -31.15 -10.13
N LEU A 279 12.99 -31.76 -8.99
CA LEU A 279 13.95 -32.45 -8.12
C LEU A 279 14.06 -33.96 -8.47
N PRO A 280 15.03 -34.69 -7.89
CA PRO A 280 15.09 -36.14 -8.03
C PRO A 280 13.80 -36.85 -7.57
N PRO A 281 13.47 -38.02 -8.14
CA PRO A 281 12.29 -38.78 -7.75
C PRO A 281 12.26 -39.12 -6.26
N CYS A 282 11.05 -39.26 -5.71
CA CYS A 282 10.89 -39.74 -4.33
C CYS A 282 11.45 -41.16 -4.19
N SER A 283 12.19 -41.40 -3.10
CA SER A 283 12.61 -42.76 -2.75
C SER A 283 11.38 -43.58 -2.35
N SER A 284 11.18 -44.72 -3.00
CA SER A 284 10.11 -45.69 -2.73
C SER A 284 10.24 -46.31 -1.35
#